data_AF-Q46JY4-F1
#
_entry.id   AF-Q46JY4-F1
#
_cell.length_a   1.000
_cell.length_b   1.000
_cell.length_c   1.000
_cell.angle_alpha   90.00
_cell.angle_beta   90.00
_cell.angle_gamma   90.00
#
_symmetry.space_group_name_H-M   'P 1'
#
loop_
_entity.id
_entity.type
_entity.pdbx_description
1 polymer ?
#
loop_
_entity_poly.entity_id
_entity_poly.type
_entity_poly.pdbx_seq_one_letter_code
_entity_poly.pdbx_strand_id
1 'polypeptide(L)' 'MKTSKNVIEKTRKKTEKNINQGDCVYLKNQEELFQVLGIDNAYEKCWVREWPLNANGSPVFEISIKQVSPNQ' A
#
# COMPACT_ATOMS: atom_id res chain seq x y z
N MET A 1 22.61 -32.05 -34.15
CA MET A 1 21.53 -31.93 -33.14
C MET A 1 21.80 -30.69 -32.30
N LYS A 2 20.96 -29.65 -32.41
CA LYS A 2 21.12 -28.40 -31.65
C LYS A 2 20.20 -28.41 -30.43
N THR A 3 20.80 -28.01 -29.33
CA THR A 3 20.42 -28.04 -27.93
C THR A 3 19.01 -27.54 -27.62
N SER A 4 18.25 -28.35 -26.86
CA SER A 4 17.00 -27.96 -26.20
C SER A 4 17.29 -26.89 -25.15
N LYS A 5 16.69 -25.70 -25.31
CA LYS A 5 16.64 -24.67 -24.26
C LYS A 5 15.22 -24.61 -23.74
N ASN A 6 15.01 -25.13 -22.53
CA ASN A 6 13.74 -25.03 -21.85
C ASN A 6 14.00 -24.87 -20.36
N VAL A 7 13.99 -23.62 -19.87
CA VAL A 7 13.40 -23.23 -18.57
C VAL A 7 13.09 -21.74 -18.71
N ILE A 8 11.83 -21.43 -19.01
CA ILE A 8 11.31 -20.08 -18.83
C ILE A 8 11.17 -19.91 -17.32
N GLU A 9 12.17 -19.29 -16.69
CA GLU A 9 12.03 -18.78 -15.33
C GLU A 9 10.96 -17.70 -15.37
N LYS A 10 9.73 -18.11 -15.07
CA LYS A 10 8.59 -17.22 -14.91
C LYS A 10 8.81 -16.48 -13.61
N THR A 11 9.61 -15.41 -13.66
CA THR A 11 9.76 -14.45 -12.56
C THR A 11 8.36 -14.08 -12.12
N ARG A 12 7.94 -14.54 -10.93
CA ARG A 12 6.65 -14.16 -10.36
C ARG A 12 6.70 -12.65 -10.25
N LYS A 13 5.97 -11.96 -11.12
CA LYS A 13 5.82 -10.51 -11.09
C LYS A 13 5.33 -10.19 -9.69
N LYS A 14 6.22 -9.63 -8.85
CA LYS A 14 5.86 -9.11 -7.54
C LYS A 14 4.77 -8.10 -7.85
N THR A 15 3.53 -8.43 -7.51
CA THR A 15 2.44 -7.46 -7.56
C THR A 15 2.84 -6.40 -6.55
N GLU A 16 3.41 -5.31 -7.05
CA GLU A 16 3.50 -4.09 -6.26
C GLU A 16 2.07 -3.80 -5.84
N LYS A 17 1.81 -3.96 -4.54
CA LYS A 17 0.51 -3.72 -3.95
C LYS A 17 0.31 -2.21 -4.02
N ASN A 18 -0.29 -1.77 -5.11
CA ASN A 18 -0.64 -0.38 -5.32
C ASN A 18 -1.77 -0.04 -4.35
N ILE A 19 -1.51 0.88 -3.44
CA ILE A 19 -2.55 1.53 -2.63
C ILE A 19 -3.25 2.59 -3.49
N ASN A 20 -4.53 2.80 -3.23
CA ASN A 20 -5.36 3.79 -3.92
C ASN A 20 -6.03 4.70 -2.90
N GLN A 21 -6.43 5.89 -3.35
CA GLN A 21 -7.27 6.75 -2.52
C GLN A 21 -8.60 6.04 -2.19
N GLY A 22 -8.99 6.10 -0.92
CA GLY A 22 -10.16 5.42 -0.38
C GLY A 22 -9.86 4.07 0.25
N ASP A 23 -8.70 3.46 -0.05
CA ASP A 23 -8.32 2.16 0.52
C ASP A 23 -8.21 2.25 2.04
N CYS A 24 -8.68 1.20 2.71
CA CYS A 24 -8.42 0.96 4.11
C CYS A 24 -7.13 0.13 4.25
N VAL A 25 -6.22 0.60 5.08
CA VAL A 25 -4.85 0.11 5.17
C VAL A 25 -4.40 0.05 6.63
N TYR A 26 -3.42 -0.80 6.92
CA TYR A 26 -2.69 -0.75 8.17
C TYR A 26 -1.37 0.00 7.98
N LEU A 27 -0.89 0.62 9.04
CA LEU A 27 0.48 1.12 9.11
C LEU A 27 1.38 0.07 9.76
N LYS A 28 2.66 0.04 9.37
CA LYS A 28 3.63 -0.87 9.99
C LYS A 28 3.67 -0.68 11.50
N ASN A 29 3.59 -1.79 12.23
CA ASN A 29 3.61 -1.84 13.69
C ASN A 29 2.41 -1.16 14.38
N GLN A 30 1.31 -0.96 13.66
CA GLN A 30 0.05 -0.46 14.21
C GLN A 30 -1.06 -1.46 13.91
N GLU A 31 -2.01 -1.59 14.82
CA GLU A 31 -3.17 -2.50 14.67
C GLU A 31 -4.40 -1.74 14.18
N GLU A 32 -4.37 -0.41 14.27
CA GLU A 32 -5.43 0.48 13.86
C GLU A 32 -5.58 0.53 12.34
N LEU A 33 -6.82 0.69 11.87
CA LEU A 33 -7.12 0.89 10.47
C LEU A 33 -7.00 2.36 10.11
N PHE A 34 -6.54 2.62 8.90
CA PHE A 34 -6.46 3.97 8.34
C PHE A 34 -7.07 4.00 6.96
N GLN A 35 -7.64 5.13 6.56
CA GLN A 35 -8.12 5.37 5.21
C GLN A 35 -7.13 6.27 4.46
N VAL A 36 -6.75 5.88 3.25
CA VAL A 36 -5.95 6.72 2.34
C VAL A 36 -6.81 7.84 1.76
N LEU A 37 -6.38 9.09 1.90
CA LEU A 37 -7.08 10.28 1.40
C LEU A 37 -6.43 10.90 0.18
N GLY A 38 -5.14 10.64 -0.04
CA GLY A 38 -4.41 11.13 -1.20
C GLY A 38 -3.08 10.42 -1.33
N ILE A 39 -2.56 10.38 -2.56
CA ILE A 39 -1.31 9.71 -2.90
C ILE A 39 -0.47 10.66 -3.73
N ASP A 40 0.79 10.78 -3.35
CA ASP A 40 1.83 11.44 -4.12
C ASP A 40 2.90 10.41 -4.50
N ASN A 41 2.79 9.90 -5.72
CA ASN A 41 3.73 8.93 -6.26
C ASN A 41 5.10 9.52 -6.56
N ALA A 42 5.20 10.85 -6.80
CA ALA A 42 6.48 11.48 -7.10
C ALA A 42 7.39 11.51 -5.88
N TYR A 43 6.80 11.66 -4.69
CA TYR A 43 7.52 11.71 -3.42
C TYR A 43 7.33 10.46 -2.53
N GLU A 44 6.68 9.41 -3.05
CA GLU A 44 6.37 8.17 -2.33
C GLU A 44 5.65 8.41 -0.98
N LYS A 45 4.73 9.37 -0.97
CA LYS A 45 3.97 9.81 0.20
C LYS A 45 2.48 9.58 0.00
N CYS A 46 1.76 9.44 1.10
CA CYS A 46 0.31 9.44 1.11
C CYS A 46 -0.20 10.15 2.37
N TRP A 47 -1.45 10.56 2.33
CA TRP A 47 -2.14 11.14 3.48
C TRP A 47 -3.19 10.16 3.96
N VAL A 48 -3.18 9.89 5.26
CA VAL A 48 -4.10 8.95 5.89
C VAL A 48 -4.78 9.58 7.10
N ARG A 49 -5.89 9.00 7.51
CA ARG A 49 -6.54 9.25 8.81
C ARG A 49 -7.02 7.93 9.39
N GLU A 50 -7.19 7.88 10.70
CA GLU A 50 -7.78 6.72 11.37
C GLU A 50 -9.19 6.40 10.83
N TRP A 51 -9.49 5.10 10.72
CA TRP A 51 -10.77 4.55 10.30
C TRP A 51 -11.20 3.44 11.26
N PRO A 52 -12.48 3.38 11.71
CA PRO A 52 -13.60 4.25 11.37
C PRO A 52 -13.43 5.69 11.89
N LEU A 53 -14.31 6.59 11.45
CA LEU A 53 -14.26 7.99 11.89
C LEU A 53 -14.65 8.10 13.37
N ASN A 54 -13.80 8.77 14.14
CA ASN A 54 -14.09 9.10 15.53
C ASN A 54 -15.06 10.29 15.61
N ALA A 55 -15.88 10.36 16.66
CA ALA A 55 -16.86 11.44 16.85
C ALA A 55 -16.20 12.83 16.95
N ASN A 56 -14.96 12.88 17.44
CA ASN A 56 -14.15 14.10 17.52
C ASN A 56 -13.34 14.37 16.23
N GLY A 57 -13.61 13.61 15.16
CA GLY A 57 -12.82 13.60 13.94
C GLY A 57 -11.60 12.68 14.01
N SER A 58 -11.02 12.42 12.85
CA SER A 58 -9.78 11.66 12.70
C SER A 58 -8.76 12.55 11.97
N PRO A 59 -7.68 13.00 12.63
CA PRO A 59 -6.73 13.92 12.03
C PRO A 59 -6.03 13.28 10.84
N VAL A 60 -5.76 14.09 9.82
CA VAL A 60 -5.03 13.67 8.62
C VAL A 60 -3.55 13.91 8.84
N PHE A 61 -2.72 12.94 8.48
CA PHE A 61 -1.27 13.09 8.50
C PHE A 61 -0.62 12.45 7.28
N GLU A 62 0.58 12.94 6.96
CA GLU A 62 1.43 12.43 5.88
C GLU A 62 2.25 11.24 6.37
N ILE A 63 2.37 10.20 5.53
CA ILE A 63 3.28 9.07 5.78
C ILE A 63 3.85 8.54 4.46
N SER A 64 5.03 7.93 4.53
CA SER A 64 5.58 7.20 3.37
C SER A 64 4.70 6.02 2.99
N ILE A 65 4.45 5.85 1.68
CA ILE A 65 3.72 4.70 1.12
C ILE A 65 4.37 3.37 1.54
N LYS A 66 5.70 3.36 1.78
CA LYS A 66 6.46 2.19 2.23
C LYS A 66 6.12 1.74 3.66
N GLN A 67 5.41 2.55 4.43
CA GLN A 67 4.93 2.21 5.78
C GLN A 67 3.49 1.67 5.77
N VAL A 68 2.85 1.59 4.61
CA VAL A 68 1.46 1.19 4.46
C VAL A 68 1.36 -0.24 3.95
N SER A 69 0.39 -1.00 4.46
CA SER A 69 0.05 -2.33 3.97
C SER A 69 -1.47 -2.44 3.73
N PRO A 70 -1.92 -3.02 2.59
CA PRO A 70 -3.35 -3.21 2.34
C PRO A 70 -4.00 -4.05 3.43
N ASN A 71 -5.21 -3.67 3.84
CA ASN A 71 -6.09 -4.51 4.61
C ASN A 71 -6.58 -5.65 3.70
N GLN A 72 -6.15 -6.89 3.96
CA GLN A 72 -6.53 -8.08 3.16
C GLN A 72 -7.67 -8.84 3.81
#